data_AF-A0AA51D667-F1
#
_entry.id   AF-A0AA51D667-F1
#
_cell.length_a   1.000
_cell.length_b   1.000
_cell.length_c   1.000
_cell.angle_alpha   90.00
_cell.angle_beta   90.00
_cell.angle_gamma   90.00
#
_symmetry.space_group_name_H-M   'P 1'
#
loop_
_entity.id
_entity.type
_entity.pdbx_description
1 polymer ?
#
loop_
_entity_poly.entity_id
_entity_poly.type
_entity_poly.pdbx_seq_one_letter_code
_entity_poly.pdbx_strand_id
1 'polypeptide(L)'
;MARRRSMYARRRKINYGRILLLVLVLAAIVVLVSFLFRKNDYMTVIDEALDSGTAKITGTVNHVSDVDITVYSNEGIRYANQHEGIKKLDSFDGTISDDSEKTERVRMLFESLLKLNQTSGTEDLPLTDDGYYWIDADFSVGEKSLFGGNDVYNFDLYYDIESKVVYVKEKYYSEFSKKNNKQKLIGYQADDEFVRMIEELTK
;
A
#
# COMPACT_ATOMS: atom_id res chain seq x y z
N MET A 1 42.64 7.96 -73.73
CA MET A 1 41.36 8.44 -73.15
C MET A 1 41.04 7.61 -71.91
N ALA A 2 41.19 8.18 -70.71
CA ALA A 2 40.94 7.48 -69.45
C ALA A 2 39.45 7.61 -69.04
N ARG A 3 38.73 6.49 -68.96
CA ARG A 3 37.35 6.43 -68.45
C ARG A 3 37.36 6.65 -66.93
N ARG A 4 36.82 7.78 -66.45
CA ARG A 4 36.51 7.99 -65.03
C ARG A 4 35.42 6.99 -64.61
N ARG A 5 35.76 6.01 -63.76
CA ARG A 5 34.78 5.20 -63.03
C ARG A 5 34.30 6.02 -61.83
N SER A 6 33.04 6.43 -61.84
CA SER A 6 32.41 7.01 -60.66
C SER A 6 32.17 5.91 -59.63
N MET A 7 32.89 5.96 -58.50
CA MET A 7 32.56 5.16 -57.33
C MET A 7 31.29 5.74 -56.69
N TYR A 8 30.14 5.18 -57.04
CA TYR A 8 28.91 5.41 -56.28
C TYR A 8 29.04 4.71 -54.93
N ALA A 9 29.34 5.47 -53.88
CA ALA A 9 29.20 5.01 -52.51
C ALA A 9 27.72 4.66 -52.26
N ARG A 10 27.43 3.36 -52.12
CA ARG A 10 26.09 2.83 -51.89
C ARG A 10 25.62 3.31 -50.51
N ARG A 11 24.82 4.38 -50.44
CA ARG A 11 24.20 4.87 -49.20
C ARG A 11 23.39 3.72 -48.59
N ARG A 12 23.81 3.21 -47.42
CA ARG A 12 23.04 2.20 -46.68
C ARG A 12 21.69 2.81 -46.34
N LYS A 13 20.60 2.21 -46.85
CA LYS A 13 19.25 2.61 -46.48
C LYS A 13 19.03 2.21 -45.03
N ILE A 14 18.82 3.19 -44.17
CA ILE A 14 18.47 2.98 -42.77
C ILE A 14 17.05 2.39 -42.75
N ASN A 15 16.88 1.24 -42.10
CA ASN A 15 15.58 0.59 -41.96
C ASN A 15 14.80 1.24 -40.80
N TYR A 16 14.15 2.36 -41.09
CA TYR A 16 13.36 3.12 -40.12
C TYR A 16 12.31 2.29 -39.39
N GLY A 17 11.77 1.23 -40.01
CA GLY A 17 10.83 0.31 -39.35
C GLY A 17 11.43 -0.49 -38.18
N ARG A 18 12.70 -0.91 -38.27
CA ARG A 18 13.38 -1.61 -37.16
C ARG A 18 13.74 -0.66 -36.02
N ILE A 19 14.08 0.59 -36.37
CA ILE A 19 14.34 1.65 -35.39
C ILE A 19 13.06 2.00 -34.63
N LEU A 20 11.92 2.14 -35.33
CA LEU A 20 10.63 2.41 -34.71
C LEU A 20 10.22 1.30 -33.73
N LEU A 21 10.43 0.03 -34.09
CA LEU A 21 10.13 -1.10 -33.22
C LEU A 21 11.00 -1.10 -31.95
N LEU A 22 12.29 -0.81 -32.07
CA LEU A 22 13.18 -0.68 -30.90
C LEU A 22 12.76 0.47 -29.98
N VAL A 23 12.33 1.61 -30.54
CA VAL A 23 11.80 2.74 -29.75
C VAL A 23 10.51 2.35 -29.02
N LEU A 24 9.60 1.61 -29.67
CA LEU A 24 8.38 1.12 -29.02
C LEU A 24 8.67 0.14 -27.87
N VAL A 25 9.61 -0.78 -28.06
CA VAL A 25 10.02 -1.71 -26.99
C VAL A 25 10.65 -0.93 -25.83
N LEU A 26 11.51 0.05 -26.11
CA LEU A 26 12.10 0.90 -25.08
C LEU A 26 11.02 1.67 -24.31
N ALA A 27 10.04 2.26 -25.02
CA ALA A 27 8.92 2.96 -24.40
C ALA A 27 8.08 2.03 -23.51
N ALA A 28 7.80 0.81 -23.99
CA ALA A 28 7.09 -0.19 -23.20
C ALA A 28 7.85 -0.57 -21.91
N ILE A 29 9.18 -0.75 -21.99
CA ILE A 29 10.02 -1.01 -20.81
C ILE A 29 9.97 0.17 -19.84
N VAL A 30 10.07 1.41 -20.32
CA VAL A 30 9.98 2.61 -19.46
C VAL A 30 8.63 2.69 -18.76
N VAL A 31 7.53 2.37 -19.45
CA VAL A 31 6.19 2.32 -18.85
C VAL A 31 6.09 1.22 -17.79
N LEU A 32 6.60 0.02 -18.08
CA LEU A 32 6.63 -1.11 -17.13
C LEU A 32 7.42 -0.78 -15.87
N VAL A 33 8.60 -0.17 -16.05
CA VAL A 33 9.43 0.30 -14.94
C VAL A 33 8.73 1.41 -14.16
N SER A 34 8.07 2.34 -14.84
CA SER A 34 7.31 3.43 -14.18
C SER A 34 6.13 2.89 -13.37
N PHE A 35 5.47 1.82 -13.85
CA PHE A 35 4.40 1.14 -13.12
C PHE A 35 4.92 0.49 -11.82
N LEU A 36 6.08 -0.14 -11.87
CA LEU A 36 6.75 -0.69 -10.68
C LEU A 36 7.18 0.37 -9.65
N PHE A 37 7.32 1.63 -10.07
CA PHE A 37 7.69 2.77 -9.21
C PHE A 37 6.54 3.76 -8.95
N ARG A 38 5.30 3.43 -9.32
CA ARG A 38 4.13 4.25 -8.97
C ARG A 38 4.02 4.34 -7.46
N LYS A 39 4.11 5.56 -6.94
CA LYS A 39 3.73 5.86 -5.55
C LYS A 39 2.24 6.17 -5.57
N ASN A 40 1.42 5.23 -5.16
CA ASN A 40 0.00 5.48 -4.99
C ASN A 40 -0.23 6.07 -3.58
N ASP A 41 -1.16 7.01 -3.50
CA ASP A 41 -1.62 7.52 -2.22
C ASP A 41 -2.30 6.38 -1.48
N TYR A 42 -2.03 6.25 -0.18
CA TYR A 42 -2.48 5.10 0.60
C TYR A 42 -4.01 4.95 0.59
N MET A 43 -4.71 6.08 0.71
CA MET A 43 -6.18 6.14 0.63
C MET A 43 -6.72 5.65 -0.72
N THR A 44 -6.04 5.96 -1.82
CA THR A 44 -6.45 5.48 -3.15
C THR A 44 -6.32 3.96 -3.27
N VAL A 45 -5.30 3.37 -2.64
CA VAL A 45 -5.13 1.90 -2.64
C VAL A 45 -6.15 1.23 -1.73
N ILE A 46 -6.53 1.85 -0.62
CA ILE A 46 -7.65 1.38 0.22
C ILE A 46 -8.95 1.36 -0.58
N ASP A 47 -9.26 2.47 -1.28
CA ASP A 47 -10.45 2.60 -2.13
C ASP A 47 -10.48 1.51 -3.24
N GLU A 48 -9.35 1.33 -3.93
CA GLU A 48 -9.18 0.26 -4.94
C GLU A 48 -9.40 -1.14 -4.36
N ALA A 49 -8.84 -1.41 -3.17
CA ALA A 49 -8.99 -2.70 -2.50
C ALA A 49 -10.46 -2.97 -2.09
N LEU A 50 -11.18 -1.94 -1.64
CA LEU A 50 -12.59 -2.05 -1.23
C LEU A 50 -13.54 -2.26 -2.42
N ASP A 51 -13.29 -1.56 -3.54
CA ASP A 51 -14.10 -1.57 -4.76
C ASP A 51 -13.98 -2.88 -5.56
N SER A 52 -12.88 -3.61 -5.39
CA SER A 52 -12.53 -4.81 -6.16
C SER A 52 -13.40 -6.05 -5.94
N GLY A 53 -14.50 -5.95 -5.18
CA GLY A 53 -15.65 -6.83 -5.32
C GLY A 53 -15.64 -8.18 -4.60
N THR A 54 -14.56 -8.62 -3.94
CA THR A 54 -14.58 -9.63 -2.85
C THR A 54 -13.21 -9.72 -2.20
N ALA A 55 -12.84 -8.69 -1.42
CA ALA A 55 -11.66 -8.77 -0.57
C ALA A 55 -11.92 -9.78 0.56
N LYS A 56 -11.17 -10.88 0.60
CA LYS A 56 -11.05 -11.64 1.86
C LYS A 56 -10.19 -10.79 2.78
N ILE A 57 -10.74 -10.43 3.93
CA ILE A 57 -10.07 -9.60 4.93
C ILE A 57 -9.59 -10.50 6.06
N THR A 58 -8.30 -10.46 6.35
CA THR A 58 -7.69 -11.20 7.47
C THR A 58 -6.77 -10.27 8.24
N GLY A 59 -6.61 -10.47 9.55
CA GLY A 59 -5.74 -9.58 10.31
C GLY A 59 -5.91 -9.64 11.82
N THR A 60 -5.37 -8.63 12.48
CA THR A 60 -5.36 -8.51 13.94
C THR A 60 -5.70 -7.11 14.40
N VAL A 61 -6.30 -7.05 15.59
CA VAL A 61 -6.49 -5.81 16.34
C VAL A 61 -5.63 -5.89 17.58
N ASN A 62 -4.74 -4.93 17.75
CA ASN A 62 -3.80 -4.87 18.85
C ASN A 62 -3.93 -3.54 19.58
N HIS A 63 -3.64 -3.56 20.87
CA HIS A 63 -3.24 -2.37 21.62
C HIS A 63 -1.71 -2.28 21.62
N VAL A 64 -1.17 -1.09 21.40
CA VAL A 64 0.28 -0.83 21.43
C VAL A 64 0.55 0.47 22.19
N SER A 65 1.61 0.51 22.98
CA SER A 65 1.98 1.71 23.75
C SER A 65 2.82 2.69 22.93
N ASP A 66 3.58 2.16 21.96
CA ASP A 66 4.41 2.96 21.07
C ASP A 66 4.43 2.33 19.66
N VAL A 67 4.44 3.19 18.64
CA VAL A 67 4.34 2.78 17.23
C VAL A 67 5.61 3.14 16.50
N ASP A 68 6.50 2.17 16.35
CA ASP A 68 7.62 2.31 15.43
C ASP A 68 7.21 2.05 13.98
N ILE A 69 7.17 3.09 13.15
CA ILE A 69 6.91 2.98 11.71
C ILE A 69 8.18 2.83 10.86
N THR A 70 9.34 2.66 11.50
CA THR A 70 10.62 2.54 10.83
C THR A 70 10.80 1.13 10.29
N VAL A 71 10.92 1.02 8.97
CA VAL A 71 11.34 -0.24 8.35
C VAL A 71 12.86 -0.34 8.39
N TYR A 72 13.39 -1.16 9.30
CA TYR A 72 14.82 -1.44 9.36
C TYR A 72 15.23 -2.37 8.23
N SER A 73 16.36 -2.11 7.59
CA SER A 73 16.98 -3.07 6.67
C SER A 73 18.47 -3.17 6.94
N ASN A 74 18.95 -4.40 7.13
CA ASN A 74 20.37 -4.71 7.19
C ASN A 74 20.70 -5.75 6.12
N GLU A 75 21.74 -5.50 5.31
CA GLU A 75 22.22 -6.43 4.27
C GLU A 75 21.13 -6.97 3.32
N GLY A 76 20.06 -6.21 3.08
CA GLY A 76 18.94 -6.61 2.24
C GLY A 76 17.86 -7.45 2.95
N ILE A 77 18.06 -7.79 4.23
CA ILE A 77 17.03 -8.34 5.11
C ILE A 77 16.25 -7.16 5.70
N ARG A 78 14.93 -7.17 5.54
CA ARG A 78 14.03 -6.17 6.14
C ARG A 78 13.55 -6.73 7.48
N TYR A 79 13.66 -5.95 8.54
CA TYR A 79 13.06 -6.28 9.83
C TYR A 79 11.72 -5.56 9.94
N ALA A 80 10.77 -6.21 10.59
CA ALA A 80 9.46 -5.65 10.87
C ALA A 80 9.56 -4.45 11.82
N ASN A 81 8.54 -3.61 11.77
CA ASN A 81 8.27 -2.54 12.73
C ASN A 81 8.40 -3.06 14.17
N GLN A 82 9.06 -2.30 15.06
CA GLN A 82 9.25 -2.68 16.46
C GLN A 82 8.26 -1.95 17.38
N HIS A 83 6.96 -2.15 17.17
CA HIS A 83 5.94 -1.60 18.07
C HIS A 83 6.19 -2.10 19.51
N GLU A 84 6.06 -1.22 20.50
CA GLU A 84 6.24 -1.58 21.90
C GLU A 84 4.90 -1.86 22.58
N GLY A 85 4.95 -2.68 23.63
CA GLY A 85 3.77 -2.95 24.48
C GLY A 85 2.63 -3.67 23.77
N ILE A 86 2.91 -4.42 22.70
CA ILE A 86 1.88 -5.09 21.89
C ILE A 86 1.06 -6.04 22.75
N LYS A 87 -0.25 -5.76 22.83
CA LYS A 87 -1.26 -6.63 23.43
C LYS A 87 -2.32 -6.93 22.39
N LYS A 88 -2.33 -8.18 21.89
CA LYS A 88 -3.38 -8.64 20.97
C LYS A 88 -4.74 -8.59 21.67
N LEU A 89 -5.70 -7.93 21.03
CA LEU A 89 -7.09 -7.84 21.48
C LEU A 89 -7.94 -8.87 20.75
N ASP A 90 -7.84 -8.92 19.42
CA ASP A 90 -8.62 -9.84 18.60
C ASP A 90 -7.90 -10.21 17.29
N SER A 91 -8.46 -11.18 16.57
CA SER A 91 -8.15 -11.47 15.18
C SER A 91 -9.42 -11.72 14.38
N PHE A 92 -9.34 -11.46 13.09
CA PHE A 92 -10.45 -11.66 12.16
C PHE A 92 -9.93 -12.40 10.93
N ASP A 93 -10.69 -13.38 10.46
CA ASP A 93 -10.38 -14.12 9.24
C ASP A 93 -11.64 -14.34 8.40
N GLY A 94 -11.72 -13.69 7.24
CA GLY A 94 -12.85 -13.81 6.30
C GLY A 94 -13.03 -15.19 5.66
N THR A 95 -12.14 -16.14 5.95
CA THR A 95 -12.32 -17.55 5.61
C THR A 95 -13.09 -18.34 6.67
N ILE A 96 -13.21 -17.78 7.89
CA ILE A 96 -13.92 -18.37 9.02
C ILE A 96 -15.33 -17.78 9.08
N SER A 97 -16.35 -18.64 9.01
CA SER A 97 -17.76 -18.19 9.01
C SER A 97 -18.13 -17.38 10.26
N ASP A 98 -17.56 -17.74 11.41
CA ASP A 98 -17.83 -17.09 12.70
C ASP A 98 -17.24 -15.67 12.78
N ASP A 99 -16.25 -15.36 11.94
CA ASP A 99 -15.61 -14.04 11.86
C ASP A 99 -16.24 -13.12 10.81
N SER A 100 -17.30 -13.58 10.11
CA SER A 100 -17.96 -12.80 9.06
C SER A 100 -18.39 -11.41 9.53
N GLU A 101 -19.00 -11.30 10.71
CA GLU A 101 -19.39 -10.01 11.27
C GLU A 101 -18.18 -9.12 11.58
N LYS A 102 -17.09 -9.68 12.13
CA LYS A 102 -15.86 -8.93 12.42
C LYS A 102 -15.23 -8.39 11.15
N THR A 103 -15.16 -9.22 10.11
CA THR A 103 -14.56 -8.84 8.83
C THR A 103 -15.39 -7.79 8.10
N GLU A 104 -16.71 -7.84 8.21
CA GLU A 104 -17.59 -6.78 7.70
C GLU A 104 -17.41 -5.47 8.47
N ARG A 105 -17.26 -5.54 9.80
CA ARG A 105 -16.95 -4.35 10.62
C ARG A 105 -15.61 -3.72 10.25
N VAL A 106 -14.57 -4.53 10.00
CA VAL A 106 -13.28 -4.04 9.51
C VAL A 106 -13.45 -3.39 8.13
N ARG A 107 -14.21 -4.02 7.22
CA ARG A 107 -14.54 -3.42 5.93
C ARG A 107 -15.19 -2.04 6.08
N MET A 108 -16.25 -1.95 6.90
CA MET A 108 -16.96 -0.69 7.18
C MET A 108 -16.05 0.36 7.82
N LEU A 109 -15.11 -0.06 8.68
CA LEU A 109 -14.11 0.84 9.28
C LEU A 109 -13.24 1.50 8.20
N PHE A 110 -12.71 0.71 7.26
CA PHE A 110 -11.92 1.24 6.14
C PHE A 110 -12.78 2.08 5.17
N GLU A 111 -14.04 1.73 4.94
CA GLU A 111 -14.98 2.56 4.14
C GLU A 111 -15.28 3.91 4.83
N SER A 112 -15.36 3.94 6.14
CA SER A 112 -15.55 5.17 6.92
C SER A 112 -14.29 6.03 6.92
N LEU A 113 -13.10 5.42 7.01
CA LEU A 113 -11.82 6.12 6.92
C LEU A 113 -11.73 7.01 5.66
N LEU A 114 -12.22 6.52 4.50
CA LEU A 114 -12.24 7.26 3.24
C LEU A 114 -13.08 8.56 3.27
N LYS A 115 -13.96 8.69 4.26
CA LYS A 115 -14.89 9.84 4.43
C LYS A 115 -14.42 10.83 5.49
N LEU A 116 -13.40 10.47 6.28
CA LEU A 116 -12.92 11.32 7.39
C LEU A 116 -12.19 12.56 6.88
N ASN A 117 -12.23 13.61 7.70
CA ASN A 117 -11.51 14.84 7.40
C ASN A 117 -10.01 14.65 7.72
N GLN A 118 -9.18 14.82 6.69
CA GLN A 118 -7.74 14.83 6.84
C GLN A 118 -7.29 15.95 7.79
N THR A 119 -6.33 15.65 8.66
CA THR A 119 -5.68 16.61 9.56
C THR A 119 -4.24 16.86 9.11
N SER A 120 -3.26 16.80 10.00
CA SER A 120 -1.84 17.03 9.70
C SER A 120 -1.09 15.72 9.47
N GLY A 121 -0.07 15.79 8.61
CA GLY A 121 0.91 14.72 8.46
C GLY A 121 1.98 14.78 9.56
N THR A 122 2.49 13.62 9.95
CA THR A 122 3.59 13.50 10.92
C THR A 122 4.64 12.50 10.42
N GLU A 123 5.89 12.70 10.85
CA GLU A 123 6.99 11.77 10.56
C GLU A 123 7.10 10.65 11.60
N ASP A 124 6.44 10.80 12.74
CA ASP A 124 6.41 9.84 13.84
C ASP A 124 5.12 10.00 14.65
N LEU A 125 4.66 8.93 15.30
CA LEU A 125 3.51 9.03 16.19
C LEU A 125 3.93 9.54 17.56
N PRO A 126 3.18 10.47 18.17
CA PRO A 126 3.49 10.94 19.52
C PRO A 126 3.35 9.79 20.51
N LEU A 127 4.17 9.78 21.57
CA LEU A 127 3.91 8.87 22.69
C LEU A 127 2.62 9.34 23.40
N THR A 128 1.67 8.43 23.62
CA THR A 128 0.42 8.71 24.34
C THR A 128 0.28 7.80 25.55
N ASP A 129 -0.36 8.29 26.61
CA ASP A 129 -0.52 7.52 27.85
C ASP A 129 -1.41 6.29 27.63
N ASP A 130 -2.47 6.46 26.83
CA ASP A 130 -3.42 5.39 26.51
C ASP A 130 -2.94 4.49 25.35
N GLY A 131 -1.94 4.92 24.58
CA GLY A 131 -1.43 4.21 23.42
C GLY A 131 -2.38 4.27 22.21
N TYR A 132 -2.27 3.25 21.37
CA TYR A 132 -2.96 3.15 20.09
C TYR A 132 -3.69 1.83 19.94
N TYR A 133 -4.82 1.86 19.23
CA TYR A 133 -5.33 0.65 18.58
C TYR A 133 -4.70 0.53 17.20
N TRP A 134 -3.99 -0.58 16.97
CA TRP A 134 -3.38 -0.94 15.71
C TRP A 134 -4.20 -2.04 15.05
N ILE A 135 -4.80 -1.70 13.90
CA ILE A 135 -5.41 -2.67 13.00
C ILE A 135 -4.41 -2.98 11.89
N ASP A 136 -3.99 -4.24 11.85
CA ASP A 136 -3.18 -4.83 10.79
C ASP A 136 -4.10 -5.71 9.95
N ALA A 137 -4.37 -5.30 8.71
CA ALA A 137 -5.38 -5.92 7.86
C ALA A 137 -4.87 -6.20 6.45
N ASP A 138 -5.00 -7.46 6.04
CA ASP A 138 -4.71 -7.94 4.70
C ASP A 138 -6.00 -8.09 3.90
N PHE A 139 -6.05 -7.42 2.75
CA PHE A 139 -7.15 -7.46 1.80
C PHE A 139 -6.70 -8.29 0.60
N SER A 140 -7.16 -9.53 0.53
CA SER A 140 -6.93 -10.43 -0.60
C SER A 140 -8.03 -10.24 -1.63
N VAL A 141 -7.69 -9.55 -2.72
CA VAL A 141 -8.56 -9.16 -3.82
C VAL A 141 -8.39 -10.13 -5.00
N GLY A 142 -9.50 -10.52 -5.63
CA GLY A 142 -9.47 -11.43 -6.78
C GLY A 142 -10.34 -11.01 -7.96
N GLU A 143 -9.70 -10.85 -9.13
CA GLU A 143 -9.85 -11.83 -10.20
C GLU A 143 -8.46 -12.31 -10.63
N LYS A 144 -8.35 -13.59 -11.00
CA LYS A 144 -7.12 -14.18 -11.58
C LYS A 144 -6.55 -13.25 -12.64
N SER A 145 -5.42 -12.60 -12.34
CA SER A 145 -4.61 -12.00 -13.39
C SER A 145 -4.26 -13.10 -14.41
N LEU A 146 -3.96 -12.74 -15.66
CA LEU A 146 -3.48 -13.66 -16.72
C LEU A 146 -2.26 -14.52 -16.29
N PHE A 147 -1.66 -14.24 -15.13
CA PHE A 147 -0.53 -14.92 -14.53
C PHE A 147 -0.80 -15.57 -13.15
N GLY A 148 -2.05 -15.63 -12.68
CA GLY A 148 -2.49 -16.53 -11.61
C GLY A 148 -2.16 -16.15 -10.17
N GLY A 149 -2.13 -14.85 -9.83
CA GLY A 149 -2.03 -14.36 -8.45
C GLY A 149 -3.32 -13.69 -7.98
N ASN A 150 -3.59 -13.75 -6.67
CA ASN A 150 -4.47 -12.81 -5.98
C ASN A 150 -3.63 -11.58 -5.61
N ASP A 151 -4.19 -10.38 -5.76
CA ASP A 151 -3.52 -9.19 -5.24
C ASP A 151 -3.80 -9.08 -3.75
N VAL A 152 -2.76 -9.01 -2.93
CA VAL A 152 -2.87 -8.86 -1.48
C VAL A 152 -2.40 -7.46 -1.13
N TYR A 153 -3.28 -6.70 -0.49
CA TYR A 153 -2.99 -5.37 0.02
C TYR A 153 -2.88 -5.43 1.55
N ASN A 154 -1.77 -4.94 2.10
CA ASN A 154 -1.54 -4.94 3.53
C ASN A 154 -1.70 -3.52 4.06
N PHE A 155 -2.60 -3.33 5.01
CA PHE A 155 -2.92 -2.03 5.57
C PHE A 155 -2.72 -2.01 7.09
N ASP A 156 -1.91 -1.05 7.52
CA ASP A 156 -1.82 -0.59 8.90
C ASP A 156 -2.71 0.64 9.12
N LEU A 157 -3.46 0.62 10.20
CA LEU A 157 -4.22 1.75 10.73
C LEU A 157 -3.92 1.89 12.22
N TYR A 158 -3.51 3.09 12.64
CA TYR A 158 -3.20 3.41 14.03
C TYR A 158 -4.18 4.46 14.55
N TYR A 159 -5.04 4.07 15.48
CA TYR A 159 -5.97 5.00 16.11
C TYR A 159 -5.46 5.42 17.48
N ASP A 160 -5.25 6.71 17.64
CA ASP A 160 -4.90 7.34 18.90
C ASP A 160 -6.12 7.38 19.82
N ILE A 161 -6.00 6.67 20.95
CA ILE A 161 -7.10 6.49 21.90
C ILE A 161 -7.43 7.80 22.61
N GLU A 162 -6.43 8.65 22.85
CA GLU A 162 -6.60 9.92 23.57
C GLU A 162 -7.13 11.00 22.62
N SER A 163 -6.42 11.23 21.50
CA SER A 163 -6.72 12.36 20.60
C SER A 163 -7.84 12.08 19.60
N LYS A 164 -8.26 10.81 19.47
CA LYS A 164 -9.28 10.36 18.52
C LYS A 164 -8.89 10.65 17.06
N VAL A 165 -7.59 10.53 16.76
CA VAL A 165 -7.04 10.70 15.42
C VAL A 165 -6.60 9.35 14.88
N VAL A 166 -6.96 9.09 13.63
CA VAL A 166 -6.55 7.89 12.90
C VAL A 166 -5.38 8.23 12.02
N TYR A 167 -4.30 7.48 12.14
CA TYR A 167 -3.09 7.64 11.34
C TYR A 167 -2.92 6.46 10.40
N VAL A 168 -2.65 6.79 9.14
CA VAL A 168 -2.27 5.83 8.11
C VAL A 168 -1.06 6.34 7.34
N LYS A 169 -0.38 5.45 6.62
CA LYS A 169 0.76 5.82 5.77
C LYS A 169 0.31 6.85 4.72
N GLU A 170 1.18 7.79 4.37
CA GLU A 170 0.91 8.75 3.29
C GLU A 170 0.89 8.05 1.92
N LYS A 171 1.84 7.12 1.72
CA LYS A 171 2.03 6.41 0.46
C LYS A 171 1.96 4.91 0.67
N TYR A 172 1.30 4.22 -0.24
CA TYR A 172 1.36 2.78 -0.34
C TYR A 172 2.65 2.39 -1.08
N TYR A 173 3.45 1.52 -0.46
CA TYR A 173 4.63 0.94 -1.09
C TYR A 173 4.46 -0.57 -1.13
N SER A 174 4.55 -1.16 -2.32
CA SER A 174 4.58 -2.62 -2.44
C SER A 174 5.82 -3.19 -1.73
N GLU A 175 5.73 -4.45 -1.32
CA GLU A 175 6.78 -5.19 -0.59
C GLU A 175 8.14 -5.20 -1.34
N PHE A 176 8.14 -4.92 -2.65
CA PHE A 176 9.32 -4.87 -3.51
C PHE A 176 10.00 -3.49 -3.58
N SER A 177 9.45 -2.45 -2.95
CA SER A 177 10.04 -1.11 -2.95
C SER A 177 11.31 -1.05 -2.09
N LYS A 178 12.48 -0.81 -2.71
CA LYS A 178 13.80 -0.69 -2.05
C LYS A 178 14.05 0.66 -1.36
N LYS A 179 13.07 1.56 -1.27
CA LYS A 179 13.26 2.84 -0.58
C LYS A 179 13.24 2.58 0.93
N ASN A 180 14.34 2.90 1.61
CA ASN A 180 14.42 2.96 3.07
C ASN A 180 13.31 3.87 3.57
N ASN A 181 12.35 3.26 4.24
CA ASN A 181 11.01 3.78 4.48
C ASN A 181 11.01 4.58 5.80
N LYS A 182 11.48 5.83 5.77
CA LYS A 182 10.88 6.84 6.65
C LYS A 182 9.48 7.11 6.08
N GLN A 183 8.51 6.33 6.51
CA GLN A 183 7.12 6.52 6.09
C GLN A 183 6.56 7.71 6.85
N LYS A 184 5.96 8.64 6.12
CA LYS A 184 5.16 9.68 6.74
C LYS A 184 3.76 9.13 6.98
N LEU A 185 3.16 9.56 8.07
CA LEU A 185 1.78 9.29 8.38
C LEU A 185 0.94 10.53 8.09
N ILE A 186 -0.34 10.30 7.77
CA ILE A 186 -1.36 11.33 7.66
C ILE A 186 -2.44 11.00 8.67
N GLY A 187 -2.79 12.00 9.49
CA GLY A 187 -3.89 11.91 10.43
C GLY A 187 -5.25 12.22 9.78
N TYR A 188 -6.30 11.60 10.31
CA TYR A 188 -7.70 11.83 9.98
C TYR A 188 -8.48 11.92 11.29
N GLN A 189 -9.32 12.95 11.42
CA GLN A 189 -10.14 13.11 12.62
C GLN A 189 -11.24 12.05 12.62
N ALA A 190 -11.27 11.18 13.64
CA ALA A 190 -12.34 10.21 13.79
C ALA A 190 -13.66 10.92 14.14
N ASP A 191 -14.74 10.51 13.49
CA ASP A 191 -16.10 10.87 13.88
C ASP A 191 -16.69 9.83 14.84
N ASP A 192 -17.86 10.12 15.40
CA ASP A 192 -18.51 9.27 16.40
C ASP A 192 -18.81 7.86 15.85
N GLU A 193 -19.09 7.73 14.55
CA GLU A 193 -19.36 6.45 13.92
C GLU A 193 -18.09 5.61 13.82
N PHE A 194 -16.99 6.22 13.39
CA PHE A 194 -15.67 5.59 13.33
C PHE A 194 -15.21 5.13 14.72
N VAL A 195 -15.33 6.00 15.73
CA VAL A 195 -14.98 5.69 17.12
C VAL A 195 -15.77 4.47 17.61
N ARG A 196 -17.09 4.46 17.40
CA ARG A 196 -17.95 3.34 17.80
C ARG A 196 -17.51 2.02 17.16
N MET A 197 -17.19 2.03 15.86
CA MET A 197 -16.75 0.81 15.16
C MET A 197 -15.42 0.28 15.71
N ILE A 198 -14.45 1.15 15.99
CA ILE A 198 -13.18 0.74 16.58
C ILE A 198 -13.36 0.18 17.99
N GLU A 199 -14.22 0.81 18.81
CA GLU A 199 -14.51 0.34 20.16
C GLU A 199 -15.24 -1.00 20.16
N GLU A 200 -16.04 -1.30 19.14
CA GLU A 200 -16.69 -2.60 18.98
C GLU A 200 -15.72 -3.69 18.54
N LEU A 201 -14.70 -3.36 17.75
CA LEU A 201 -13.63 -4.28 17.33
C LEU A 201 -12.58 -4.57 18.42
N THR A 202 -12.54 -3.78 19.49
CA THR A 202 -11.51 -3.85 20.54
C THR A 202 -12.04 -4.37 21.88
N LYS A 203 -13.33 -4.73 21.96
CA LYS A 203 -13.99 -5.34 23.12
C LYS A 203 -13.88 -6.85 23.13
#